data_AF-A0AA90H3H7-F1
#
_entry.id   AF-A0AA90H3H7-F1
#
_cell.length_a   1.000
_cell.length_b   1.000
_cell.length_c   1.000
_cell.angle_alpha   90.00
_cell.angle_beta   90.00
_cell.angle_gamma   90.00
#
_symmetry.space_group_name_H-M   'P 1'
#
loop_
_entity.id
_entity.type
_entity.pdbx_description
1 polymer ?
#
loop_
_entity_poly.entity_id
_entity_poly.type
_entity_poly.pdbx_seq_one_letter_code
_entity_poly.pdbx_strand_id
1 'polypeptide(L)'
;MASATPSDPPAPSLRERKKIKTRRAIRTAAYRLFESQGYEATPVEQIAADAEVSPSTFFRYFPTKEDVVLSDEYDPVMRAAIASRPAGEPLVVSMRAAIADAARQMFQEDRGEILLRMRLCRQVPAIRTRLGENVVTAQRLLTGALSQRDGRPADDLELRVLAGALMGGWTEALLYWSETGAAEPLPDLLDRTLTMISEGMTGSR
;
A
#
# COMPACT_ATOMS: atom_id res chain seq x y z
N MET A 1 36.49 18.27 12.40
CA MET A 1 36.81 16.92 11.84
C MET A 1 35.97 15.93 12.62
N ALA A 2 35.18 15.01 12.07
CA ALA A 2 34.72 14.72 10.71
C ALA A 2 33.27 14.20 10.86
N SER A 3 32.36 14.66 10.00
CA SER A 3 30.96 14.26 10.02
C SER A 3 30.81 12.82 9.56
N ALA A 4 30.16 11.97 10.36
CA ALA A 4 29.79 10.62 9.99
C ALA A 4 28.67 10.67 8.93
N THR A 5 28.97 10.20 7.72
CA THR A 5 28.00 10.00 6.65
C THR A 5 27.01 8.91 7.07
N PRO A 6 25.69 9.04 6.84
CA PRO A 6 24.76 7.94 7.05
C PRO A 6 25.13 6.83 6.06
N SER A 7 25.53 5.67 6.57
CA SER A 7 25.79 4.49 5.78
C SER A 7 24.49 3.97 5.17
N ASP A 8 24.48 3.78 3.84
CA ASP A 8 23.40 3.10 3.13
C ASP A 8 23.02 1.77 3.80
N PRO A 9 21.73 1.40 3.82
CA PRO A 9 21.31 0.12 4.37
C PRO A 9 22.02 -1.03 3.63
N PRO A 10 22.43 -2.10 4.34
CA PRO A 10 23.16 -3.22 3.73
C PRO A 10 22.31 -3.87 2.63
N ALA A 11 22.95 -4.15 1.49
CA ALA A 11 22.29 -4.78 0.35
C ALA A 11 21.62 -6.11 0.75
N PRO A 12 20.42 -6.41 0.23
CA PRO A 12 19.65 -7.58 0.66
C PRO A 12 20.41 -8.89 0.43
N SER A 13 20.36 -9.76 1.43
CA SER A 13 20.98 -11.08 1.40
C SER A 13 20.47 -11.89 0.19
N LEU A 14 21.25 -12.90 -0.25
CA LEU A 14 20.81 -13.80 -1.33
C LEU A 14 19.45 -14.45 -1.02
N ARG A 15 19.16 -14.70 0.25
CA ARG A 15 17.89 -15.25 0.72
C ARG A 15 16.74 -14.26 0.55
N GLU A 16 16.94 -12.99 0.91
CA GLU A 16 15.92 -11.94 0.73
C GLU A 16 15.66 -11.65 -0.74
N ARG A 17 16.71 -11.58 -1.56
CA ARG A 17 16.55 -11.42 -3.02
C ARG A 17 15.76 -12.57 -3.64
N LYS A 18 16.05 -13.82 -3.25
CA LYS A 18 15.25 -14.99 -3.67
C LYS A 18 13.80 -14.89 -3.19
N LYS A 19 13.57 -14.47 -1.94
CA LYS A 19 12.23 -14.27 -1.35
C LYS A 19 11.41 -13.26 -2.17
N ILE A 20 11.99 -12.10 -2.48
CA ILE A 20 11.35 -11.04 -3.28
C ILE A 20 11.06 -11.55 -4.70
N LYS A 21 12.03 -12.19 -5.35
CA LYS A 21 11.86 -12.72 -6.71
C LYS A 21 10.73 -13.75 -6.78
N THR A 22 10.67 -14.69 -5.84
CA THR A 22 9.59 -15.70 -5.81
C THR A 22 8.23 -15.06 -5.54
N ARG A 23 8.15 -14.12 -4.59
CA ARG A 23 6.91 -13.40 -4.30
C ARG A 23 6.38 -12.67 -5.54
N ARG A 24 7.27 -11.97 -6.27
CA ARG A 24 6.93 -11.27 -7.52
C ARG A 24 6.48 -12.24 -8.61
N ALA A 25 7.17 -13.36 -8.79
CA ALA A 25 6.80 -14.37 -9.79
C ALA A 25 5.37 -14.92 -9.56
N ILE A 26 5.03 -15.23 -8.30
CA ILE A 26 3.68 -15.68 -7.92
C ILE A 26 2.64 -14.59 -8.23
N ARG A 27 2.91 -13.32 -7.90
CA ARG A 27 1.98 -12.22 -8.19
C ARG A 27 1.76 -12.04 -9.68
N THR A 28 2.84 -12.00 -10.46
CA THR A 28 2.75 -11.84 -11.92
C THR A 28 1.94 -12.98 -12.57
N ALA A 29 2.17 -14.23 -12.14
CA ALA A 29 1.38 -15.38 -12.58
C ALA A 29 -0.11 -15.22 -12.23
N ALA A 30 -0.40 -14.85 -10.98
CA ALA A 30 -1.76 -14.65 -10.50
C ALA A 30 -2.50 -13.57 -11.29
N TYR A 31 -1.89 -12.40 -11.49
CA TYR A 31 -2.52 -11.28 -12.19
C TYR A 31 -2.79 -11.60 -13.65
N ARG A 32 -1.84 -12.24 -14.33
CA ARG A 32 -2.05 -12.72 -15.71
C ARG A 32 -3.25 -13.66 -15.80
N LEU A 33 -3.36 -14.62 -14.89
CA LEU A 33 -4.48 -15.57 -14.87
C LEU A 33 -5.80 -14.89 -14.50
N PHE A 34 -5.80 -13.98 -13.53
CA PHE A 34 -6.99 -13.21 -13.17
C PHE A 34 -7.50 -12.37 -14.34
N GLU A 35 -6.61 -11.80 -15.16
CA GLU A 35 -6.98 -11.08 -16.38
C GLU A 35 -7.52 -12.01 -17.47
N SER A 36 -6.92 -13.21 -17.64
CA SER A 36 -7.29 -14.11 -18.74
C SER A 36 -8.57 -14.91 -18.50
N GLN A 37 -8.80 -15.39 -17.27
CA GLN A 37 -9.90 -16.30 -16.95
C GLN A 37 -10.76 -15.87 -15.74
N GLY A 38 -10.38 -14.77 -15.07
CA GLY A 38 -11.09 -14.26 -13.90
C GLY A 38 -10.62 -14.84 -12.56
N TYR A 39 -10.84 -14.10 -11.48
CA TYR A 39 -10.38 -14.47 -10.13
C TYR A 39 -10.96 -15.80 -9.63
N GLU A 40 -12.27 -15.99 -9.74
CA GLU A 40 -12.94 -17.19 -9.22
C GLU A 40 -12.55 -18.46 -9.96
N ALA A 41 -12.38 -18.37 -11.28
CA ALA A 41 -11.97 -19.49 -12.11
C ALA A 41 -10.46 -19.80 -12.01
N THR A 42 -9.69 -19.05 -11.22
CA THR A 42 -8.25 -19.25 -11.06
C THR A 42 -7.94 -19.95 -9.73
N PRO A 43 -7.66 -21.27 -9.73
CA PRO A 43 -7.23 -21.99 -8.54
C PRO A 43 -5.76 -21.70 -8.18
N VAL A 44 -5.43 -21.80 -6.90
CA VAL A 44 -4.07 -21.54 -6.38
C VAL A 44 -3.05 -22.50 -7.00
N GLU A 45 -3.45 -23.73 -7.29
CA GLU A 45 -2.63 -24.76 -7.91
C GLU A 45 -2.16 -24.33 -9.30
N GLN A 46 -3.03 -23.68 -10.08
CA GLN A 46 -2.70 -23.18 -11.41
C GLN A 46 -1.72 -22.00 -11.30
N ILE A 47 -1.94 -21.08 -10.35
CA ILE A 47 -1.01 -19.97 -10.09
C ILE A 47 0.36 -20.52 -9.68
N ALA A 48 0.40 -21.50 -8.79
CA ALA A 48 1.63 -22.10 -8.31
C ALA A 48 2.41 -22.80 -9.44
N ALA A 49 1.71 -23.58 -10.28
CA ALA A 49 2.30 -24.22 -11.45
C ALA A 49 2.87 -23.19 -12.44
N ASP A 50 2.11 -22.13 -12.71
CA ASP A 50 2.49 -21.05 -13.62
C ASP A 50 3.69 -20.23 -13.11
N ALA A 51 3.83 -20.10 -11.79
CA ALA A 51 4.97 -19.47 -11.13
C ALA A 51 6.14 -20.44 -10.84
N GLU A 52 6.08 -21.69 -11.31
CA GLU A 52 7.07 -22.75 -11.09
C GLU A 52 7.37 -23.00 -9.59
N VAL A 53 6.32 -23.00 -8.76
CA VAL A 53 6.41 -23.29 -7.32
C VAL A 53 5.37 -24.32 -6.89
N SER A 54 5.56 -24.94 -5.72
CA SER A 54 4.54 -25.79 -5.11
C SER A 54 3.40 -24.96 -4.50
N PRO A 55 2.16 -25.50 -4.39
CA PRO A 55 1.08 -24.85 -3.64
C PRO A 55 1.48 -24.53 -2.19
N SER A 56 2.23 -25.41 -1.53
CA SER A 56 2.79 -25.14 -0.20
C SER A 56 3.76 -23.96 -0.17
N THR A 57 4.51 -23.74 -1.26
CA THR A 57 5.36 -22.56 -1.41
C THR A 57 4.52 -21.32 -1.63
N PHE A 58 3.46 -21.37 -2.45
CA PHE A 58 2.50 -20.28 -2.58
C PHE A 58 1.97 -19.84 -1.21
N PHE A 59 1.41 -20.78 -0.43
CA PHE A 59 0.81 -20.46 0.88
C PHE A 59 1.81 -19.94 1.91
N ARG A 60 3.10 -20.29 1.76
CA ARG A 60 4.18 -19.71 2.58
C ARG A 60 4.39 -18.21 2.31
N TYR A 61 4.10 -17.74 1.10
CA TYR A 61 4.20 -16.33 0.73
C TYR A 61 2.86 -15.60 0.89
N PHE A 62 1.75 -16.26 0.58
CA PHE A 62 0.41 -15.69 0.56
C PHE A 62 -0.55 -16.65 1.26
N PRO A 63 -0.86 -16.39 2.55
CA PRO A 63 -1.72 -17.27 3.34
C PRO A 63 -3.07 -17.57 2.67
N THR A 64 -3.63 -16.61 1.93
CA THR A 64 -4.83 -16.80 1.12
C THR A 64 -4.64 -16.33 -0.33
N LYS A 65 -5.60 -16.64 -1.22
CA LYS A 65 -5.59 -16.14 -2.61
C LYS A 65 -5.78 -14.62 -2.66
N GLU A 66 -6.56 -14.07 -1.74
CA GLU A 66 -6.81 -12.63 -1.57
C GLU A 66 -5.51 -11.88 -1.22
N ASP A 67 -4.63 -12.50 -0.42
CA ASP A 67 -3.35 -11.90 -0.03
C ASP A 67 -2.41 -11.63 -1.21
N VAL A 68 -2.58 -12.35 -2.33
CA VAL A 68 -1.84 -12.08 -3.57
C VAL A 68 -2.25 -10.74 -4.18
N VAL A 69 -3.53 -10.41 -4.09
CA VAL A 69 -4.11 -9.17 -4.64
C VAL A 69 -3.81 -7.97 -3.75
N LEU A 70 -3.78 -8.18 -2.43
CA LEU A 70 -3.69 -7.10 -1.46
C LEU A 70 -2.30 -6.90 -0.87
N SER A 71 -1.30 -7.58 -1.42
CA SER A 71 0.01 -7.72 -0.79
C SER A 71 0.66 -6.39 -0.37
N ASP A 72 1.25 -6.41 0.83
CA ASP A 72 1.86 -5.32 1.63
C ASP A 72 2.98 -4.48 0.98
N GLU A 73 3.10 -4.37 -0.34
CA GLU A 73 4.25 -3.63 -0.92
C GLU A 73 4.22 -2.12 -0.64
N TYR A 74 3.04 -1.58 -0.35
CA TYR A 74 2.86 -0.15 -0.14
C TYR A 74 3.06 0.28 1.32
N ASP A 75 2.89 -0.62 2.28
CA ASP A 75 3.07 -0.34 3.71
C ASP A 75 4.52 0.02 4.09
N PRO A 76 5.56 -0.72 3.62
CA PRO A 76 6.95 -0.34 3.81
C PRO A 76 7.31 0.99 3.15
N VAL A 77 6.77 1.28 1.96
CA VAL A 77 7.02 2.53 1.23
C VAL A 77 6.46 3.71 2.01
N MET A 78 5.20 3.63 2.44
CA MET A 78 4.55 4.68 3.25
C MET A 78 5.28 4.89 4.58
N ARG A 79 5.66 3.82 5.27
CA ARG A 79 6.43 3.91 6.51
C ARG A 79 7.80 4.55 6.32
N ALA A 80 8.53 4.15 5.28
CA ALA A 80 9.84 4.73 4.97
C ALA A 80 9.71 6.20 4.60
N ALA A 81 8.68 6.55 3.84
CA ALA A 81 8.38 7.92 3.44
C ALA A 81 8.05 8.82 4.65
N ILE A 82 7.39 8.30 5.68
CA ILE A 82 7.11 9.04 6.93
C ILE A 82 8.35 9.14 7.81
N ALA A 83 9.10 8.04 7.94
CA ALA A 83 10.29 7.98 8.79
C ALA A 83 11.45 8.85 8.27
N SER A 84 11.52 9.11 6.96
CA SER A 84 12.54 9.98 6.36
C SER A 84 12.27 11.48 6.53
N ARG A 85 11.08 11.85 7.03
CA ARG A 85 10.70 13.27 7.19
C ARG A 85 11.35 13.89 8.44
N PRO A 86 11.66 15.21 8.42
CA PRO A 86 12.23 15.90 9.57
C PRO A 86 11.29 15.90 10.78
N ALA A 87 11.80 15.63 11.99
CA ALA A 87 11.00 15.62 13.21
C ALA A 87 10.33 16.98 13.53
N GLY A 88 10.96 18.10 13.16
CA GLY A 88 10.42 19.45 13.36
C GLY A 88 9.44 19.92 12.27
N GLU A 89 9.17 19.11 11.26
CA GLU A 89 8.18 19.46 10.23
C GLU A 89 6.76 19.25 10.77
N PRO A 90 5.80 20.15 10.51
CA PRO A 90 4.40 19.93 10.88
C PRO A 90 3.89 18.61 10.31
N LEU A 91 3.20 17.83 11.14
CA LEU A 91 2.79 16.46 10.80
C LEU A 91 2.01 16.39 9.49
N VAL A 92 1.08 17.32 9.26
CA VAL A 92 0.30 17.46 8.02
C VAL A 92 1.17 17.62 6.78
N VAL A 93 2.26 18.39 6.87
CA VAL A 93 3.19 18.63 5.75
C VAL A 93 3.95 17.35 5.44
N SER A 94 4.45 16.68 6.48
CA SER A 94 5.15 15.40 6.33
C SER A 94 4.29 14.30 5.73
N MET A 95 3.04 14.19 6.16
CA MET A 95 2.14 13.16 5.65
C MET A 95 1.75 13.44 4.19
N ARG A 96 1.52 14.72 3.85
CA ARG A 96 1.28 15.11 2.45
C ARG A 96 2.45 14.73 1.54
N ALA A 97 3.68 15.06 1.97
CA ALA A 97 4.88 14.70 1.22
C ALA A 97 5.03 13.17 1.09
N ALA A 98 4.85 12.43 2.20
CA ALA A 98 5.00 10.98 2.20
C ALA A 98 4.00 10.28 1.27
N ILE A 99 2.75 10.74 1.26
CA ILE A 99 1.70 10.19 0.39
C ILE A 99 1.95 10.55 -1.07
N ALA A 100 2.37 11.79 -1.37
CA ALA A 100 2.71 12.19 -2.74
C ALA A 100 3.90 11.38 -3.29
N ASP A 101 4.91 11.13 -2.46
CA ASP A 101 6.06 10.31 -2.83
C ASP A 101 5.68 8.84 -3.05
N ALA A 102 4.87 8.26 -2.15
CA ALA A 102 4.34 6.92 -2.32
C ALA A 102 3.50 6.79 -3.60
N ALA A 103 2.60 7.75 -3.86
CA ALA A 103 1.77 7.78 -5.07
C ALA A 103 2.60 7.84 -6.35
N ARG A 104 3.65 8.67 -6.36
CA ARG A 104 4.54 8.82 -7.51
C ARG A 104 5.29 7.52 -7.80
N GLN A 105 5.82 6.87 -6.76
CA GLN A 105 6.52 5.60 -6.90
C GLN A 105 5.59 4.50 -7.42
N MET A 106 4.40 4.38 -6.83
CA MET A 106 3.38 3.40 -7.22
C MET A 106 2.91 3.57 -8.66
N PHE A 107 2.71 4.81 -9.10
CA PHE A 107 2.24 5.08 -10.45
C PHE A 107 3.26 4.70 -11.52
N GLN A 108 4.55 4.94 -11.26
CA GLN A 108 5.60 4.63 -12.22
C GLN A 108 5.82 3.13 -12.40
N GLU A 109 5.58 2.35 -11.35
CA GLU A 109 5.91 0.93 -11.35
C GLU A 109 4.74 0.07 -11.89
N ASP A 110 3.48 0.34 -11.48
CA ASP A 110 2.45 -0.71 -11.50
C ASP A 110 1.01 -0.24 -11.81
N ARG A 111 0.81 0.79 -12.66
CA ARG A 111 -0.55 1.34 -13.00
C ARG A 111 -1.60 0.27 -13.31
N GLY A 112 -1.26 -0.72 -14.15
CA GLY A 112 -2.17 -1.81 -14.54
C GLY A 112 -2.55 -2.72 -13.37
N GLU A 113 -1.58 -3.07 -12.53
CA GLU A 113 -1.79 -3.89 -11.34
C GLU A 113 -2.73 -3.20 -10.33
N ILE A 114 -2.57 -1.88 -10.14
CA ILE A 114 -3.45 -1.10 -9.25
C ILE A 114 -4.89 -1.12 -9.77
N LEU A 115 -5.09 -0.91 -11.07
CA LEU A 115 -6.42 -0.96 -11.69
C LEU A 115 -7.06 -2.35 -11.59
N LEU A 116 -6.28 -3.41 -11.81
CA LEU A 116 -6.76 -4.78 -11.64
C LEU A 116 -7.16 -5.03 -10.19
N ARG A 117 -6.30 -4.68 -9.23
CA ARG A 117 -6.56 -4.81 -7.80
C ARG A 117 -7.84 -4.09 -7.39
N MET A 118 -8.01 -2.82 -7.77
CA MET A 118 -9.21 -2.04 -7.42
C MET A 118 -10.47 -2.62 -8.05
N ARG A 119 -10.39 -3.08 -9.31
CA ARG A 119 -11.49 -3.79 -9.97
C ARG A 119 -11.88 -5.06 -9.21
N LEU A 120 -10.90 -5.85 -8.78
CA LEU A 120 -11.09 -7.06 -7.99
C LEU A 120 -11.70 -6.76 -6.62
N CYS A 121 -11.27 -5.71 -5.91
CA CYS A 121 -11.89 -5.26 -4.67
C CYS A 121 -13.38 -4.91 -4.84
N ARG A 122 -13.76 -4.33 -5.98
CA ARG A 122 -15.16 -4.00 -6.27
C ARG A 122 -15.99 -5.26 -6.58
N GLN A 123 -15.43 -6.16 -7.38
CA GLN A 123 -16.15 -7.32 -7.93
C GLN A 123 -16.20 -8.53 -6.98
N VAL A 124 -15.19 -8.70 -6.14
CA VAL A 124 -15.02 -9.91 -5.32
C VAL A 124 -15.20 -9.57 -3.83
N PRO A 125 -16.28 -10.05 -3.18
CA PRO A 125 -16.55 -9.76 -1.77
C PRO A 125 -15.42 -10.17 -0.83
N ALA A 126 -14.79 -11.33 -1.05
CA ALA A 126 -13.70 -11.82 -0.21
C ALA A 126 -12.49 -10.87 -0.20
N ILE A 127 -12.12 -10.32 -1.37
CA ILE A 127 -11.05 -9.34 -1.50
C ILE A 127 -11.42 -8.04 -0.79
N ARG A 128 -12.68 -7.59 -0.89
CA ARG A 128 -13.14 -6.38 -0.19
C ARG A 128 -13.06 -6.52 1.33
N THR A 129 -13.50 -7.65 1.88
CA THR A 129 -13.37 -7.94 3.32
C THR A 129 -11.91 -7.92 3.74
N ARG A 130 -11.05 -8.59 2.98
CA ARG A 130 -9.61 -8.66 3.27
C ARG A 130 -8.93 -7.29 3.16
N LEU A 131 -9.36 -6.43 2.22
CA LEU A 131 -8.88 -5.06 2.13
C LEU A 131 -9.18 -4.28 3.41
N GLY A 132 -10.39 -4.44 3.98
CA GLY A 132 -10.76 -3.80 5.24
C GLY A 132 -9.84 -4.20 6.41
N GLU A 133 -9.50 -5.49 6.52
CA GLU A 133 -8.55 -6.00 7.53
C GLU A 133 -7.15 -5.42 7.34
N ASN A 134 -6.69 -5.32 6.09
CA ASN A 134 -5.40 -4.72 5.75
C ASN A 134 -5.39 -3.21 6.06
N VAL A 135 -6.47 -2.48 5.76
CA VAL A 135 -6.59 -1.05 6.09
C VAL A 135 -6.49 -0.82 7.60
N VAL A 136 -7.17 -1.64 8.42
CA VAL A 136 -7.08 -1.55 9.89
C VAL A 136 -5.65 -1.84 10.38
N THR A 137 -4.96 -2.79 9.75
CA THR A 137 -3.57 -3.14 10.10
C THR A 137 -2.60 -2.03 9.70
N ALA A 138 -2.70 -1.51 8.48
CA ALA A 138 -1.93 -0.38 7.97
C ALA A 138 -2.14 0.88 8.83
N GLN A 139 -3.38 1.16 9.25
CA GLN A 139 -3.69 2.26 10.16
C GLN A 139 -2.92 2.13 11.48
N ARG A 140 -2.89 0.95 12.10
CA ARG A 140 -2.14 0.72 13.35
C ARG A 140 -0.63 0.93 13.16
N LEU A 141 -0.09 0.46 12.05
CA LEU A 141 1.33 0.66 11.71
C LEU A 141 1.65 2.14 11.51
N LEU A 142 0.77 2.87 10.82
CA LEU A 142 0.88 4.30 10.62
C LEU A 142 0.83 5.06 11.95
N THR A 143 -0.13 4.77 12.83
CA THR A 143 -0.19 5.34 14.18
C THR A 143 1.11 5.09 14.96
N GLY A 144 1.67 3.88 14.88
CA GLY A 144 2.95 3.55 15.50
C GLY A 144 4.12 4.39 14.96
N ALA A 145 4.17 4.63 13.65
CA ALA A 145 5.19 5.49 13.04
C ALA A 145 5.06 6.96 13.48
N LEU A 146 3.82 7.47 13.55
CA LEU A 146 3.56 8.84 14.01
C LEU A 146 3.91 9.00 15.50
N SER A 147 3.57 8.00 16.33
CA SER A 147 3.91 7.95 17.75
C SER A 147 5.42 8.01 17.98
N GLN A 148 6.20 7.21 17.25
CA GLN A 148 7.66 7.22 17.35
C GLN A 148 8.27 8.56 16.95
N ARG A 149 7.72 9.19 15.92
CA ARG A 149 8.21 10.47 15.42
C ARG A 149 7.96 11.63 16.39
N ASP A 150 6.75 11.69 16.95
CA ASP A 150 6.28 12.83 17.75
C ASP A 150 6.49 12.63 19.27
N GLY A 151 7.00 11.46 19.68
CA GLY A 151 7.20 11.11 21.09
C GLY A 151 5.90 10.95 21.88
N ARG A 152 4.75 10.82 21.19
CA ARG A 152 3.42 10.66 21.78
C ARG A 152 3.07 9.18 21.99
N PRO A 153 2.20 8.84 22.95
CA PRO A 153 1.70 7.48 23.12
C PRO A 153 1.00 6.93 21.86
N ALA A 154 1.14 5.64 21.56
CA ALA A 154 0.48 5.01 20.40
C ALA A 154 -1.05 4.88 20.57
N ASP A 155 -1.56 5.10 21.78
CA ASP A 155 -2.99 5.15 22.09
C ASP A 155 -3.60 6.55 22.04
N ASP A 156 -2.81 7.55 21.69
CA ASP A 156 -3.24 8.91 21.48
C ASP A 156 -4.35 8.99 20.41
N LEU A 157 -5.49 9.61 20.78
CA LEU A 157 -6.67 9.71 19.94
C LEU A 157 -6.40 10.51 18.66
N GLU A 158 -5.66 11.61 18.74
CA GLU A 158 -5.39 12.47 17.59
C GLU A 158 -4.54 11.74 16.55
N LEU A 159 -3.52 10.98 17.00
CA LEU A 159 -2.70 10.16 16.11
C LEU A 159 -3.52 9.03 15.45
N ARG A 160 -4.45 8.43 16.19
CA ARG A 160 -5.36 7.39 15.67
C ARG A 160 -6.35 7.95 14.64
N VAL A 161 -6.96 9.10 14.93
CA VAL A 161 -7.90 9.79 14.03
C VAL A 161 -7.17 10.21 12.75
N LEU A 162 -5.99 10.80 12.88
CA LEU A 162 -5.20 11.24 11.75
C LEU A 162 -4.77 10.08 10.85
N ALA A 163 -4.25 9.01 11.42
CA ALA A 163 -3.91 7.80 10.66
C ALA A 163 -5.15 7.20 9.96
N GLY A 164 -6.30 7.16 10.64
CA GLY A 164 -7.55 6.68 10.07
C GLY A 164 -8.04 7.54 8.90
N ALA A 165 -8.03 8.87 9.06
CA ALA A 165 -8.44 9.80 8.01
C ALA A 165 -7.56 9.67 6.75
N LEU A 166 -6.24 9.52 6.93
CA LEU A 166 -5.30 9.33 5.82
C LEU A 166 -5.49 8.00 5.12
N MET A 167 -5.60 6.90 5.86
CA MET A 167 -5.83 5.58 5.28
C MET A 167 -7.17 5.51 4.54
N GLY A 168 -8.20 6.14 5.09
CA GLY A 168 -9.50 6.29 4.44
C GLY A 168 -9.39 7.08 3.14
N GLY A 169 -8.82 8.29 3.20
CA GLY A 169 -8.64 9.14 2.02
C GLY A 169 -7.81 8.48 0.91
N TRP A 170 -6.71 7.82 1.29
CA TRP A 170 -5.88 7.05 0.37
C TRP A 170 -6.67 5.93 -0.33
N THR A 171 -7.42 5.15 0.44
CA THR A 171 -8.22 4.02 -0.09
C THR A 171 -9.33 4.52 -1.01
N GLU A 172 -10.06 5.55 -0.59
CA GLU A 172 -11.14 6.15 -1.38
C GLU A 172 -10.63 6.80 -2.67
N ALA A 173 -9.48 7.48 -2.62
CA ALA A 173 -8.85 8.04 -3.82
C ALA A 173 -8.51 6.94 -4.85
N LEU A 174 -7.96 5.80 -4.42
CA LEU A 174 -7.66 4.68 -5.32
C LEU A 174 -8.94 4.04 -5.91
N LEU A 175 -9.98 3.89 -5.10
CA LEU A 175 -11.27 3.37 -5.56
C LEU A 175 -11.91 4.31 -6.59
N TYR A 176 -12.04 5.59 -6.25
CA TYR A 176 -12.59 6.62 -7.15
C TYR A 176 -11.81 6.72 -8.46
N TRP A 177 -10.48 6.73 -8.37
CA TRP A 177 -9.60 6.77 -9.54
C TRP A 177 -9.81 5.55 -10.45
N SER A 178 -9.95 4.36 -9.86
CA SER A 178 -10.24 3.15 -10.63
C SER A 178 -11.64 3.18 -11.27
N GLU A 179 -12.65 3.73 -10.60
CA GLU A 179 -14.03 3.81 -11.09
C GLU A 179 -14.18 4.79 -12.25
N THR A 180 -13.41 5.88 -12.22
CA THR A 180 -13.40 6.92 -13.27
C THR A 180 -12.46 6.60 -14.43
N GLY A 181 -12.03 5.33 -14.55
CA GLY A 181 -11.15 4.88 -15.64
C GLY A 181 -9.73 5.44 -15.56
N ALA A 182 -9.32 5.93 -14.39
CA ALA A 182 -8.03 6.55 -14.14
C ALA A 182 -7.73 7.71 -15.12
N ALA A 183 -8.76 8.53 -15.36
CA ALA A 183 -8.71 9.66 -16.28
C ALA A 183 -7.81 10.81 -15.78
N GLU A 184 -7.86 11.12 -14.49
CA GLU A 184 -6.98 12.11 -13.85
C GLU A 184 -5.69 11.44 -13.29
N PRO A 185 -4.57 12.16 -13.17
CA PRO A 185 -3.38 11.65 -12.51
C PRO A 185 -3.66 11.34 -11.03
N LEU A 186 -3.34 10.12 -10.58
CA LEU A 186 -3.52 9.70 -9.19
C LEU A 186 -2.84 10.64 -8.17
N PRO A 187 -1.63 11.18 -8.42
CA PRO A 187 -1.02 12.15 -7.50
C PRO A 187 -1.88 13.40 -7.27
N ASP A 188 -2.55 13.90 -8.31
CA ASP A 188 -3.38 15.11 -8.22
C ASP A 188 -4.65 14.84 -7.40
N LEU A 189 -5.27 13.68 -7.63
CA LEU A 189 -6.42 13.23 -6.83
C LEU A 189 -6.05 13.04 -5.35
N LEU A 190 -4.90 12.44 -5.07
CA LEU A 190 -4.43 12.25 -3.69
C LEU A 190 -4.11 13.57 -3.01
N ASP A 191 -3.48 14.52 -3.71
CA ASP A 191 -3.25 15.86 -3.15
C ASP A 191 -4.57 16.59 -2.84
N ARG A 192 -5.57 16.50 -3.73
CA ARG A 192 -6.93 17.02 -3.49
C ARG A 192 -7.55 16.39 -2.24
N THR A 193 -7.46 15.08 -2.09
CA THR A 193 -7.96 14.36 -0.91
C THR A 193 -7.28 14.82 0.37
N LEU A 194 -5.96 15.04 0.33
CA LEU A 194 -5.20 15.50 1.49
C LEU A 194 -5.52 16.94 1.86
N THR A 195 -5.77 17.80 0.87
CA THR A 195 -6.25 19.17 1.08
C THR A 195 -7.60 19.15 1.79
N MET A 196 -8.55 18.33 1.34
CA MET A 196 -9.84 18.16 2.03
C MET A 196 -9.68 17.65 3.48
N ILE A 197 -8.75 16.74 3.74
CA ILE A 197 -8.48 16.25 5.10
C ILE A 197 -7.84 17.36 5.97
N SER A 198 -6.92 18.14 5.42
CA SER A 198 -6.11 19.12 6.16
C SER A 198 -6.86 20.42 6.46
N GLU A 199 -7.69 20.88 5.52
CA GLU A 199 -8.50 22.11 5.66
C GLU A 199 -9.77 21.87 6.50
N GLY A 200 -10.01 20.61 6.88
CA GLY A 200 -11.23 20.14 7.51
C GLY A 200 -12.36 19.97 6.50
N MET A 201 -13.42 19.26 6.92
CA MET A 201 -14.70 19.24 6.21
C MET A 201 -15.41 20.60 6.34
N THR A 202 -14.73 21.70 6.03
CA THR A 202 -15.37 22.99 5.76
C THR A 202 -16.08 22.85 4.42
N GLY A 203 -17.20 22.13 4.46
CA GLY A 203 -18.08 21.97 3.33
C GLY A 203 -18.29 23.33 2.70
N SER A 204 -17.86 23.46 1.45
CA SER A 204 -18.44 24.45 0.58
C SER A 204 -19.93 24.13 0.57
N ARG A 205 -20.71 25.01 1.22
CA ARG A 205 -22.16 25.07 1.05
C ARG A 205 -22.49 25.34 -0.42
#